data_AF-A0A7J3U4W1-F1
#
_entry.id   AF-A0A7J3U4W1-F1
#
_cell.length_a   1.000
_cell.length_b   1.000
_cell.length_c   1.000
_cell.angle_alpha   90.00
_cell.angle_beta   90.00
_cell.angle_gamma   90.00
#
_symmetry.space_group_name_H-M   'P 1'
#
loop_
_entity.id
_entity.type
_entity.pdbx_description
1 polymer ?
#
loop_
_entity_poly.entity_id
_entity_poly.type
_entity_poly.pdbx_seq_one_letter_code
_entity_poly.pdbx_strand_id
1 'polypeptide(L)'
;LSLTDGGGAGGAGGGAEGNASGESFPEDFVFIDPVDPSRNVAAALSPERLDFFRFAAGEYIRKPKIEFFFPNEVKPWPLEKIREQLENFIGICVPRPDVIDDILYSQVRKAAGSLEAMYRNHGFNPVESAYHVNEEIMIFVNLAEKEIPEKKIHMGPPEGAQEHVKAFISRWEGNGDTITPPYKKDGRWWVEIKREYVDARSLLEHGIEEMNLGKNLNELKDKARICEDGDFVKEEHASFWTAHLSGKNPWEW
;
A
#
# COMPACT_ATOMS: atom_id res chain seq x y z
N LEU A 1 -24.52 48.06 -47.21
CA LEU A 1 -23.48 49.04 -47.61
C LEU A 1 -22.28 48.81 -46.71
N SER A 2 -21.07 48.70 -47.25
CA SER A 2 -19.73 48.84 -46.59
C SER A 2 -19.51 48.12 -45.22
N LEU A 3 -18.64 47.11 -45.05
CA LEU A 3 -17.17 47.07 -45.28
C LEU A 3 -16.44 48.25 -44.59
N THR A 4 -15.37 48.14 -43.81
CA THR A 4 -14.60 47.06 -43.14
C THR A 4 -13.74 47.77 -42.05
N ASP A 5 -13.07 47.17 -41.06
CA ASP A 5 -12.75 45.77 -40.69
C ASP A 5 -12.87 45.67 -39.13
N GLY A 6 -12.14 44.94 -38.27
CA GLY A 6 -11.08 43.91 -38.36
C GLY A 6 -10.22 43.83 -37.08
N GLY A 7 -9.44 42.74 -36.92
CA GLY A 7 -8.44 42.57 -35.83
C GLY A 7 -8.96 41.87 -34.57
N GLY A 8 -8.14 40.99 -33.98
CA GLY A 8 -8.51 40.20 -32.80
C GLY A 8 -7.37 40.00 -31.78
N ALA A 9 -7.78 39.84 -30.53
CA ALA A 9 -7.00 39.36 -29.39
C ALA A 9 -8.00 38.68 -28.44
N GLY A 10 -7.64 37.72 -27.59
CA GLY A 10 -6.32 37.22 -27.22
C GLY A 10 -6.42 36.81 -25.75
N GLY A 11 -6.32 35.51 -25.45
CA GLY A 11 -6.75 34.98 -24.14
C GLY A 11 -5.89 35.47 -22.97
N ALA A 12 -6.54 35.99 -21.93
CA ALA A 12 -5.89 36.29 -20.65
C ALA A 12 -5.70 35.01 -19.83
N GLY A 13 -4.76 34.15 -20.25
CA GLY A 13 -4.22 33.10 -19.40
C GLY A 13 -3.41 33.73 -18.28
N GLY A 14 -3.82 33.53 -17.03
CA GLY A 14 -3.07 33.96 -15.86
C GLY A 14 -1.80 33.12 -15.71
N GLY A 15 -0.71 33.54 -16.37
CA GLY A 15 0.58 32.86 -16.28
C GLY A 15 1.14 32.97 -14.86
N ALA A 16 1.57 31.83 -14.31
CA ALA A 16 2.42 31.84 -13.13
C ALA A 16 3.78 32.43 -13.51
N GLU A 17 4.20 33.50 -12.85
CA GLU A 17 5.53 34.10 -13.05
C GLU A 17 6.61 33.19 -12.45
N GLY A 18 7.10 32.26 -13.27
CA GLY A 18 8.21 31.39 -12.91
C GLY A 18 9.50 32.20 -12.73
N ASN A 19 10.07 32.17 -11.52
CA ASN A 19 11.32 32.83 -11.19
C ASN A 19 12.46 31.80 -11.10
N ALA A 20 13.65 32.18 -11.56
CA ALA A 20 14.62 31.22 -12.09
C ALA A 20 15.52 30.50 -11.06
N SER A 21 15.30 29.19 -10.91
CA SER A 21 16.39 28.20 -10.84
C SER A 21 16.02 26.99 -11.71
N GLY A 22 16.96 26.50 -12.52
CA GLY A 22 16.70 25.54 -13.60
C GLY A 22 16.66 24.08 -13.16
N GLU A 23 16.08 23.77 -12.00
CA GLU A 23 16.13 22.45 -11.38
C GLU A 23 14.77 21.75 -11.43
N SER A 24 14.74 20.58 -12.06
CA SER A 24 13.52 19.78 -12.24
C SER A 24 13.38 18.80 -11.09
N PHE A 25 12.64 19.20 -10.06
CA PHE A 25 12.20 18.28 -9.00
C PHE A 25 11.26 17.20 -9.58
N PRO A 26 11.34 15.95 -9.09
CA PRO A 26 10.46 14.87 -9.52
C PRO A 26 9.12 14.83 -8.76
N GLU A 27 8.94 15.66 -7.72
CA GLU A 27 7.71 15.73 -6.93
C GLU A 27 6.72 16.77 -7.47
N ASP A 28 5.42 16.45 -7.50
CA ASP A 28 4.34 17.39 -7.90
C ASP A 28 4.16 18.59 -6.95
N PHE A 29 4.73 18.54 -5.75
CA PHE A 29 4.68 19.62 -4.77
C PHE A 29 6.09 20.02 -4.32
N VAL A 30 6.48 21.23 -4.69
CA VAL A 30 7.81 21.78 -4.47
C VAL A 30 7.72 22.99 -3.55
N PHE A 31 8.45 22.95 -2.44
CA PHE A 31 8.65 24.07 -1.54
C PHE A 31 10.15 24.31 -1.35
N ILE A 32 10.69 25.28 -2.10
CA ILE A 32 12.14 25.55 -2.19
C ILE A 32 12.69 26.06 -0.85
N ASP A 33 13.84 25.53 -0.43
CA ASP A 33 14.57 26.04 0.74
C ASP A 33 15.12 27.47 0.45
N PRO A 34 14.79 28.49 1.25
CA PRO A 34 15.26 29.85 1.03
C PRO A 34 16.78 30.03 1.22
N VAL A 35 17.48 29.00 1.73
CA VAL A 35 18.95 28.98 1.85
C VAL A 35 19.60 28.13 0.75
N ASP A 36 18.87 27.19 0.15
CA ASP A 36 19.38 26.24 -0.86
C ASP A 36 18.35 25.99 -1.98
N PRO A 37 18.45 26.71 -3.11
CA PRO A 37 17.54 26.56 -4.25
C PRO A 37 17.48 25.15 -4.88
N SER A 38 18.44 24.27 -4.58
CA SER A 38 18.45 22.88 -5.06
C SER A 38 17.62 21.92 -4.18
N ARG A 39 17.03 22.42 -3.10
CA ARG A 39 16.38 21.60 -2.07
C ARG A 39 14.87 21.84 -1.99
N ASN A 40 14.09 20.81 -2.31
CA ASN A 40 12.67 20.74 -1.96
C ASN A 40 12.50 20.35 -0.48
N VAL A 41 12.13 21.31 0.37
CA VAL A 41 11.85 21.10 1.81
C VAL A 41 10.66 20.15 2.02
N ALA A 42 9.75 20.07 1.05
CA ALA A 42 8.57 19.21 1.11
C ALA A 42 8.81 17.77 0.59
N ALA A 43 10.02 17.39 0.17
CA ALA A 43 10.30 16.08 -0.45
C ALA A 43 9.99 14.84 0.45
N ALA A 44 9.80 15.04 1.76
CA ALA A 44 9.36 13.98 2.69
C ALA A 44 7.83 13.84 2.84
N LEU A 45 7.04 14.73 2.21
CA LEU A 45 5.58 14.73 2.27
C LEU A 45 5.01 13.90 1.11
N SER A 46 4.26 12.84 1.43
CA SER A 46 3.60 12.04 0.39
C SER A 46 2.35 12.75 -0.16
N PRO A 47 1.94 12.48 -1.43
CA PRO A 47 0.78 13.12 -2.05
C PRO A 47 -0.50 12.95 -1.23
N GLU A 48 -0.72 11.76 -0.66
CA GLU A 48 -1.90 11.43 0.14
C GLU A 48 -1.95 12.25 1.44
N ARG A 49 -0.78 12.56 2.02
CA ARG A 49 -0.66 13.41 3.22
C ARG A 49 -0.87 14.89 2.89
N LEU A 50 -0.44 15.34 1.72
CA LEU A 50 -0.73 16.68 1.21
C LEU A 50 -2.23 16.87 0.94
N ASP A 51 -2.89 15.90 0.29
CA ASP A 51 -4.32 15.96 0.00
C ASP A 51 -5.18 15.79 1.26
N PHE A 52 -4.78 14.93 2.21
CA PHE A 52 -5.40 14.88 3.53
C PHE A 52 -5.28 16.22 4.28
N PHE A 53 -4.12 16.89 4.20
CA PHE A 53 -3.95 18.22 4.79
C PHE A 53 -4.85 19.28 4.11
N ARG A 54 -4.94 19.29 2.78
CA ARG A 54 -5.85 20.16 2.02
C ARG A 54 -7.31 19.96 2.44
N PHE A 55 -7.74 18.71 2.56
CA PHE A 55 -9.08 18.35 3.03
C PHE A 55 -9.33 18.80 4.49
N ALA A 56 -8.42 18.49 5.41
CA ALA A 56 -8.51 18.87 6.81
C ALA A 56 -8.57 20.40 7.00
N ALA A 57 -7.75 21.16 6.25
CA ALA A 57 -7.77 22.61 6.25
C ALA A 57 -9.10 23.18 5.73
N GLY A 58 -9.67 22.59 4.68
CA GLY A 58 -11.00 22.95 4.18
C GLY A 58 -12.12 22.72 5.19
N GLU A 59 -12.12 21.55 5.85
CA GLU A 59 -13.07 21.24 6.92
C GLU A 59 -12.91 22.15 8.15
N TYR A 60 -11.67 22.48 8.54
CA TYR A 60 -11.40 23.44 9.60
C TYR A 60 -11.94 24.84 9.27
N ILE A 61 -11.71 25.34 8.04
CA ILE A 61 -12.25 26.63 7.58
C ILE A 61 -13.80 26.60 7.58
N ARG A 62 -14.42 25.48 7.19
CA ARG A 62 -15.87 25.33 7.15
C ARG A 62 -16.50 25.24 8.54
N LYS A 63 -15.85 24.58 9.50
CA LYS A 63 -16.32 24.45 10.88
C LYS A 63 -15.15 24.40 11.88
N PRO A 64 -14.60 25.56 12.28
CA PRO A 64 -13.51 25.62 13.23
C PRO A 64 -13.91 25.02 14.57
N LYS A 65 -13.05 24.17 15.13
CA LYS A 65 -13.22 23.54 16.45
C LYS A 65 -11.88 23.07 17.01
N ILE A 66 -11.81 22.84 18.32
CA ILE A 66 -10.55 22.60 19.04
C ILE A 66 -9.94 21.22 18.74
N GLU A 67 -10.79 20.27 18.34
CA GLU A 67 -10.47 18.87 18.06
C GLU A 67 -9.61 18.67 16.79
N PHE A 68 -9.43 19.72 15.97
CA PHE A 68 -8.41 19.72 14.90
C PHE A 68 -6.97 19.82 15.44
N PHE A 69 -6.80 20.36 16.65
CA PHE A 69 -5.51 20.51 17.32
C PHE A 69 -5.37 19.53 18.50
N PHE A 70 -6.49 19.22 19.17
CA PHE A 70 -6.55 18.33 20.33
C PHE A 70 -7.72 17.33 20.17
N PRO A 71 -7.58 16.29 19.33
CA PRO A 71 -8.55 15.20 19.22
C PRO A 71 -8.97 14.62 20.58
N ASN A 72 -10.24 14.24 20.72
CA ASN A 72 -10.68 13.47 21.89
C ASN A 72 -10.14 12.03 21.85
N GLU A 73 -9.98 11.41 23.02
CA GLU A 73 -9.53 10.03 23.13
C GLU A 73 -10.49 9.05 22.45
N VAL A 74 -9.94 8.13 21.66
CA VAL A 74 -10.70 7.09 20.95
C VAL A 74 -11.20 6.04 21.95
N LYS A 75 -12.43 6.24 22.44
CA LYS A 75 -13.12 5.28 23.31
C LYS A 75 -13.32 3.95 22.56
N PRO A 76 -12.78 2.83 23.05
CA PRO A 76 -12.82 1.57 22.33
C PRO A 76 -14.25 1.03 22.18
N TRP A 77 -14.51 0.38 21.05
CA TRP A 77 -15.68 -0.47 20.86
C TRP A 77 -15.53 -1.80 21.62
N PRO A 78 -16.63 -2.51 21.91
CA PRO A 78 -16.58 -3.89 22.39
C PRO A 78 -15.75 -4.78 21.46
N LEU A 79 -15.00 -5.73 22.04
CA LEU A 79 -14.12 -6.62 21.30
C LEU A 79 -14.89 -7.52 20.33
N GLU A 80 -16.14 -7.85 20.65
CA GLU A 80 -17.08 -8.59 19.82
C GLU A 80 -17.34 -7.84 18.51
N LYS A 81 -17.69 -6.54 18.59
CA LYS A 81 -17.91 -5.69 17.43
C LYS A 81 -16.64 -5.53 16.58
N ILE A 82 -15.48 -5.43 17.21
CA ILE A 82 -14.20 -5.35 16.50
C ILE A 82 -13.95 -6.67 15.74
N ARG A 83 -14.16 -7.82 16.40
CA ARG A 83 -14.04 -9.16 15.80
C ARG A 83 -15.01 -9.39 14.65
N GLU A 84 -16.22 -8.84 14.71
CA GLU A 84 -17.20 -8.85 13.61
C GLU A 84 -16.78 -8.04 12.37
N GLN A 85 -15.72 -7.23 12.45
CA GLN A 85 -15.23 -6.41 11.33
C GLN A 85 -13.79 -6.74 10.88
N LEU A 86 -13.08 -7.63 11.58
CA LEU A 86 -11.82 -8.20 11.09
C LEU A 86 -12.11 -9.51 10.35
N GLU A 87 -12.34 -9.39 9.05
CA GLU A 87 -12.45 -10.51 8.12
C GLU A 87 -11.35 -10.41 7.05
N ASN A 88 -10.69 -11.53 6.75
CA ASN A 88 -9.55 -11.64 5.83
C ASN A 88 -8.32 -10.78 6.20
N PHE A 89 -8.12 -10.50 7.50
CA PHE A 89 -6.90 -9.90 8.02
C PHE A 89 -5.86 -10.98 8.33
N ILE A 90 -4.64 -10.80 7.83
CA ILE A 90 -3.51 -11.67 8.12
C ILE A 90 -2.20 -10.89 8.22
N GLY A 91 -1.26 -11.37 9.04
CA GLY A 91 0.03 -10.73 9.20
C GLY A 91 0.86 -11.35 10.32
N ILE A 92 1.76 -10.53 10.86
CA ILE A 92 2.66 -10.91 11.95
C ILE A 92 2.41 -10.00 13.16
N CYS A 93 2.52 -10.58 14.35
CA CYS A 93 2.68 -9.84 15.58
C CYS A 93 4.06 -10.18 16.19
N VAL A 94 4.82 -9.16 16.59
CA VAL A 94 6.23 -9.30 17.03
C VAL A 94 6.50 -8.39 18.23
N PRO A 95 7.30 -8.80 19.24
CA PRO A 95 7.65 -7.93 20.36
C PRO A 95 8.34 -6.63 19.89
N ARG A 96 8.06 -5.51 20.56
CA ARG A 96 8.73 -4.24 20.26
C ARG A 96 10.24 -4.32 20.59
N PRO A 97 11.15 -4.06 19.62
CA PRO A 97 12.57 -3.96 19.91
C PRO A 97 12.91 -2.67 20.67
N ASP A 98 13.98 -2.72 21.48
CA ASP A 98 14.52 -1.56 22.21
C ASP A 98 15.31 -0.64 21.25
N VAL A 99 14.57 0.18 20.50
CA VAL A 99 15.08 1.22 19.59
C VAL A 99 14.19 2.46 19.62
N ILE A 100 14.76 3.61 19.24
CA ILE A 100 14.02 4.88 19.10
C ILE A 100 12.96 4.82 18.00
N ASP A 101 11.86 5.57 18.17
CA ASP A 101 10.69 5.50 17.31
C ASP A 101 10.98 5.82 15.83
N ASP A 102 11.86 6.78 15.52
CA ASP A 102 12.26 7.10 14.13
C ASP A 102 12.83 5.88 13.39
N ILE A 103 13.65 5.08 14.09
CA ILE A 103 14.23 3.84 13.58
C ILE A 103 13.18 2.72 13.53
N LEU A 104 12.23 2.72 14.47
CA LEU A 104 11.16 1.72 14.53
C LEU A 104 10.13 1.90 13.42
N TYR A 105 9.48 3.06 13.32
CA TYR A 105 8.44 3.34 12.34
C TYR A 105 8.96 3.22 10.90
N SER A 106 10.23 3.57 10.65
CA SER A 106 10.88 3.34 9.36
C SER A 106 10.98 1.86 8.98
N GLN A 107 11.22 0.98 9.95
CA GLN A 107 11.27 -0.48 9.73
C GLN A 107 9.88 -1.08 9.63
N VAL A 108 8.96 -0.74 10.55
CA VAL A 108 7.57 -1.24 10.57
C VAL A 108 6.84 -0.89 9.26
N ARG A 109 7.00 0.35 8.75
CA ARG A 109 6.44 0.74 7.43
C ARG A 109 7.01 -0.09 6.29
N LYS A 110 8.31 -0.37 6.30
CA LYS A 110 8.96 -1.22 5.29
C LYS A 110 8.48 -2.67 5.38
N ALA A 111 8.27 -3.19 6.58
CA ALA A 111 7.73 -4.53 6.82
C ALA A 111 6.31 -4.67 6.26
N ALA A 112 5.43 -3.70 6.53
CA ALA A 112 4.06 -3.68 6.00
C ALA A 112 4.03 -3.68 4.46
N GLY A 113 4.82 -2.81 3.81
CA GLY A 113 4.94 -2.80 2.35
C GLY A 113 5.57 -4.07 1.76
N SER A 114 6.45 -4.75 2.52
CA SER A 114 7.03 -6.04 2.11
C SER A 114 6.01 -7.18 2.20
N LEU A 115 5.19 -7.20 3.25
CA LEU A 115 4.08 -8.14 3.44
C LEU A 115 3.05 -8.00 2.30
N GLU A 116 2.65 -6.75 2.00
CA GLU A 116 1.72 -6.47 0.91
C GLU A 116 2.27 -6.91 -0.45
N ALA A 117 3.54 -6.58 -0.75
CA ALA A 117 4.20 -6.97 -1.98
C ALA A 117 4.34 -8.49 -2.13
N MET A 118 4.63 -9.21 -1.03
CA MET A 118 4.68 -10.68 -1.01
C MET A 118 3.34 -11.28 -1.48
N TYR A 119 2.22 -10.86 -0.88
CA TYR A 119 0.88 -11.32 -1.26
C TYR A 119 0.51 -10.95 -2.71
N ARG A 120 0.75 -9.70 -3.09
CA ARG A 120 0.46 -9.16 -4.42
C ARG A 120 1.23 -9.90 -5.52
N ASN A 121 2.49 -10.27 -5.29
CA ASN A 121 3.32 -11.01 -6.25
C ASN A 121 2.85 -12.47 -6.46
N HIS A 122 2.43 -13.15 -5.39
CA HIS A 122 1.90 -14.51 -5.50
C HIS A 122 0.51 -14.53 -6.16
N GLY A 123 -0.22 -13.42 -6.08
CA GLY A 123 -1.49 -13.20 -6.79
C GLY A 123 -2.72 -13.29 -5.90
N PHE A 124 -2.54 -13.02 -4.60
CA PHE A 124 -3.60 -12.54 -3.71
C PHE A 124 -3.89 -11.07 -4.01
N ASN A 125 -5.02 -10.55 -3.52
CA ASN A 125 -5.42 -9.16 -3.73
C ASN A 125 -5.48 -8.37 -2.40
N PRO A 126 -4.39 -7.68 -2.01
CA PRO A 126 -4.41 -6.74 -0.90
C PRO A 126 -5.36 -5.56 -1.13
N VAL A 127 -6.27 -5.36 -0.17
CA VAL A 127 -7.19 -4.22 -0.08
C VAL A 127 -6.54 -3.07 0.70
N GLU A 128 -5.84 -3.40 1.80
CA GLU A 128 -5.11 -2.46 2.65
C GLU A 128 -3.88 -3.15 3.26
N SER A 129 -2.79 -2.41 3.47
CA SER A 129 -1.69 -2.79 4.36
C SER A 129 -1.49 -1.74 5.45
N ALA A 130 -1.35 -2.19 6.70
CA ALA A 130 -1.27 -1.30 7.86
C ALA A 130 -0.49 -1.92 9.03
N TYR A 131 -0.29 -1.14 10.08
CA TYR A 131 0.45 -1.55 11.25
C TYR A 131 0.01 -0.81 12.52
N HIS A 132 0.25 -1.44 13.67
CA HIS A 132 0.10 -0.85 15.00
C HIS A 132 1.38 -1.10 15.80
N VAL A 133 1.79 -0.11 16.59
CA VAL A 133 3.00 -0.18 17.43
C VAL A 133 2.60 0.12 18.87
N ASN A 134 2.67 -0.91 19.72
CA ASN A 134 2.53 -0.83 21.18
C ASN A 134 3.67 -1.68 21.80
N GLU A 135 3.46 -2.33 22.95
CA GLU A 135 4.39 -3.34 23.51
C GLU A 135 4.59 -4.53 22.55
N GLU A 136 3.50 -4.96 21.89
CA GLU A 136 3.54 -5.79 20.70
C GLU A 136 3.31 -4.92 19.45
N ILE A 137 4.01 -5.24 18.36
CA ILE A 137 3.85 -4.62 17.04
C ILE A 137 3.01 -5.55 16.18
N MET A 138 1.90 -5.07 15.65
CA MET A 138 1.11 -5.76 14.63
C MET A 138 1.46 -5.19 13.26
N ILE A 139 1.79 -6.04 12.28
CA ILE A 139 2.00 -5.67 10.87
C ILE A 139 1.12 -6.59 10.04
N PHE A 140 0.14 -6.04 9.32
CA PHE A 140 -0.93 -6.82 8.73
C PHE A 140 -1.39 -6.28 7.36
N VAL A 141 -2.09 -7.14 6.65
CA VAL A 141 -2.75 -6.86 5.38
C VAL A 141 -4.21 -7.31 5.49
N ASN A 142 -5.13 -6.55 4.91
CA ASN A 142 -6.47 -7.04 4.59
C ASN A 142 -6.44 -7.57 3.15
N LEU A 143 -6.80 -8.83 2.95
CA LEU A 143 -6.93 -9.45 1.64
C LEU A 143 -8.41 -9.49 1.23
N ALA A 144 -8.70 -9.43 -0.07
CA ALA A 144 -10.07 -9.64 -0.55
C ALA A 144 -10.56 -11.08 -0.28
N GLU A 145 -9.64 -12.04 -0.36
CA GLU A 145 -9.84 -13.47 -0.14
C GLU A 145 -8.54 -14.04 0.48
N LYS A 146 -8.61 -14.79 1.59
CA LYS A 146 -7.44 -15.52 2.14
C LYS A 146 -7.18 -16.87 1.46
N GLU A 147 -8.19 -17.48 0.84
CA GLU A 147 -8.04 -18.64 -0.04
C GLU A 147 -8.30 -18.21 -1.48
N ILE A 148 -7.37 -18.46 -2.40
CA ILE A 148 -7.49 -18.12 -3.83
C ILE A 148 -7.44 -19.37 -4.71
N PRO A 149 -8.08 -19.38 -5.90
CA PRO A 149 -8.18 -20.57 -6.73
C PRO A 149 -6.83 -21.21 -7.09
N GLU A 150 -6.76 -22.55 -7.15
CA GLU A 150 -5.53 -23.28 -7.51
C GLU A 150 -4.96 -22.84 -8.88
N LYS A 151 -5.83 -22.53 -9.85
CA LYS A 151 -5.45 -22.23 -11.24
C LYS A 151 -5.06 -20.76 -11.44
N LYS A 152 -3.81 -20.52 -11.83
CA LYS A 152 -3.27 -19.21 -12.26
C LYS A 152 -3.07 -19.21 -13.79
N ILE A 153 -3.62 -18.21 -14.48
CA ILE A 153 -3.30 -17.98 -15.89
C ILE A 153 -1.95 -17.25 -15.94
N HIS A 154 -0.98 -17.84 -16.63
CA HIS A 154 0.35 -17.27 -16.81
C HIS A 154 0.54 -16.77 -18.26
N MET A 155 0.93 -15.51 -18.39
CA MET A 155 1.06 -14.82 -19.67
C MET A 155 2.39 -15.14 -20.35
N GLY A 156 2.32 -15.65 -21.58
CA GLY A 156 3.46 -15.94 -22.43
C GLY A 156 3.78 -14.82 -23.46
N PRO A 157 4.73 -15.10 -24.37
CA PRO A 157 5.17 -14.16 -25.38
C PRO A 157 4.13 -13.93 -26.49
N PRO A 158 4.21 -12.82 -27.24
CA PRO A 158 3.48 -12.63 -28.50
C PRO A 158 3.85 -13.72 -29.51
N GLU A 159 2.90 -14.13 -30.36
CA GLU A 159 3.09 -15.21 -31.34
C GLU A 159 4.29 -15.02 -32.27
N GLY A 160 4.57 -13.79 -32.71
CA GLY A 160 5.68 -13.50 -33.62
C GLY A 160 7.08 -13.74 -33.03
N ALA A 161 7.21 -13.84 -31.71
CA ALA A 161 8.49 -13.98 -31.01
C ALA A 161 8.97 -15.44 -30.97
N GLN A 162 9.24 -16.04 -32.13
CA GLN A 162 9.39 -17.50 -32.30
C GLN A 162 10.33 -18.20 -31.30
N GLU A 163 11.47 -17.61 -30.95
CA GLU A 163 12.41 -18.22 -29.99
C GLU A 163 11.84 -18.24 -28.56
N HIS A 164 11.25 -17.13 -28.13
CA HIS A 164 10.55 -17.06 -26.85
C HIS A 164 9.32 -17.98 -26.82
N VAL A 165 8.59 -18.12 -27.93
CA VAL A 165 7.46 -19.06 -28.05
C VAL A 165 7.93 -20.51 -27.87
N LYS A 166 9.01 -20.91 -28.55
CA LYS A 166 9.60 -22.26 -28.38
C LYS A 166 10.04 -22.51 -26.93
N ALA A 167 10.72 -21.54 -26.32
CA ALA A 167 11.15 -21.64 -24.91
C ALA A 167 9.97 -21.70 -23.93
N PHE A 168 8.89 -20.94 -24.19
CA PHE A 168 7.68 -20.95 -23.37
C PHE A 168 6.95 -22.29 -23.45
N ILE A 169 6.76 -22.83 -24.66
CA ILE A 169 6.14 -24.15 -24.86
C ILE A 169 6.99 -25.22 -24.17
N SER A 170 8.29 -25.27 -24.44
CA SER A 170 9.23 -26.26 -23.87
C SER A 170 9.39 -26.18 -22.34
N ARG A 171 8.98 -25.10 -21.68
CA ARG A 171 8.97 -24.97 -20.21
C ARG A 171 7.73 -25.59 -19.56
N TRP A 172 6.61 -25.59 -20.28
CA TRP A 172 5.28 -25.81 -19.72
C TRP A 172 4.56 -27.03 -20.31
N GLU A 173 4.91 -27.46 -21.52
CA GLU A 173 4.43 -28.71 -22.10
C GLU A 173 5.03 -29.91 -21.34
N GLY A 174 4.17 -30.77 -20.79
CA GLY A 174 4.58 -31.91 -19.95
C GLY A 174 5.05 -31.54 -18.53
N ASN A 175 4.99 -30.27 -18.14
CA ASN A 175 5.31 -29.82 -16.79
C ASN A 175 4.20 -30.24 -15.80
N GLY A 176 4.57 -30.75 -14.61
CA GLY A 176 3.62 -31.25 -13.60
C GLY A 176 2.69 -30.18 -13.00
N ASP A 177 3.09 -28.91 -13.05
CA ASP A 177 2.28 -27.79 -12.58
C ASP A 177 1.27 -27.29 -13.63
N THR A 178 1.38 -27.74 -14.89
CA THR A 178 0.50 -27.32 -15.98
C THR A 178 -0.85 -28.02 -15.90
N ILE A 179 -1.91 -27.24 -15.69
CA ILE A 179 -3.32 -27.68 -15.71
C ILE A 179 -3.84 -27.72 -17.15
N THR A 180 -3.57 -26.65 -17.91
CA THR A 180 -3.95 -26.54 -19.33
C THR A 180 -2.70 -26.23 -20.15
N PRO A 181 -2.28 -27.10 -21.09
CA PRO A 181 -1.08 -26.92 -21.91
C PRO A 181 -1.04 -25.56 -22.64
N PRO A 182 0.17 -25.09 -23.03
CA PRO A 182 0.34 -23.82 -23.74
C PRO A 182 -0.62 -23.65 -24.92
N TYR A 183 -1.39 -22.56 -24.90
CA TYR A 183 -2.42 -22.26 -25.89
C TYR A 183 -2.31 -20.82 -26.41
N LYS A 184 -2.77 -20.60 -27.64
CA LYS A 184 -2.82 -19.28 -28.27
C LYS A 184 -4.18 -18.64 -28.01
N LYS A 185 -4.18 -17.38 -27.56
CA LYS A 185 -5.36 -16.51 -27.50
C LYS A 185 -4.96 -15.06 -27.78
N ASP A 186 -5.72 -14.39 -28.62
CA ASP A 186 -5.59 -12.95 -28.94
C ASP A 186 -4.17 -12.52 -29.35
N GLY A 187 -3.53 -13.32 -30.22
CA GLY A 187 -2.18 -13.07 -30.75
C GLY A 187 -1.02 -13.37 -29.78
N ARG A 188 -1.32 -13.92 -28.60
CA ARG A 188 -0.35 -14.21 -27.53
C ARG A 188 -0.48 -15.66 -27.04
N TRP A 189 0.62 -16.19 -26.49
CA TRP A 189 0.64 -17.48 -25.81
C TRP A 189 0.27 -17.35 -24.33
N TRP A 190 -0.41 -18.36 -23.81
CA TRP A 190 -0.89 -18.46 -22.43
C TRP A 190 -0.73 -19.89 -21.95
N VAL A 191 -0.70 -20.10 -20.64
CA VAL A 191 -0.77 -21.42 -20.01
C VAL A 191 -1.56 -21.29 -18.72
N GLU A 192 -2.26 -22.34 -18.30
CA GLU A 192 -2.89 -22.39 -16.98
C GLU A 192 -2.11 -23.34 -16.08
N ILE A 193 -1.61 -22.85 -14.96
CA ILE A 193 -0.73 -23.56 -14.03
C ILE A 193 -1.32 -23.58 -12.62
N LYS A 194 -0.89 -24.53 -11.80
CA LYS A 194 -1.11 -24.51 -10.35
C LYS A 194 -0.39 -23.32 -9.71
N ARG A 195 -0.95 -22.79 -8.64
CA ARG A 195 -0.24 -21.91 -7.69
C ARG A 195 0.58 -22.76 -6.73
N GLU A 196 1.73 -22.22 -6.33
CA GLU A 196 2.54 -22.76 -5.22
C GLU A 196 1.81 -22.62 -3.88
N TYR A 197 1.15 -21.47 -3.66
CA TYR A 197 0.31 -21.20 -2.49
C TYR A 197 -1.09 -20.77 -2.93
N VAL A 198 -2.10 -21.42 -2.36
CA VAL A 198 -3.53 -21.06 -2.49
C VAL A 198 -4.09 -20.41 -1.23
N ASP A 199 -3.48 -20.67 -0.08
CA ASP A 199 -3.83 -20.12 1.22
C ASP A 199 -2.81 -19.04 1.63
N ALA A 200 -3.32 -17.92 2.11
CA ALA A 200 -2.56 -16.76 2.55
C ALA A 200 -1.69 -17.04 3.79
N ARG A 201 -2.12 -17.96 4.66
CA ARG A 201 -1.37 -18.37 5.85
C ARG A 201 -0.15 -19.21 5.46
N SER A 202 -0.36 -20.24 4.66
CA SER A 202 0.70 -21.10 4.11
C SER A 202 1.78 -20.28 3.39
N LEU A 203 1.41 -19.26 2.61
CA LEU A 203 2.37 -18.36 1.97
C LEU A 203 3.22 -17.60 3.00
N LEU A 204 2.62 -17.07 4.06
CA LEU A 204 3.36 -16.32 5.09
C LEU A 204 4.23 -17.23 5.96
N GLU A 205 3.76 -18.44 6.29
CA GLU A 205 4.53 -19.45 7.03
C GLU A 205 5.85 -19.80 6.32
N HIS A 206 5.88 -19.82 4.98
CA HIS A 206 7.10 -20.05 4.21
C HIS A 206 7.87 -18.74 3.88
N GLY A 207 7.15 -17.66 3.53
CA GLY A 207 7.75 -16.39 3.09
C GLY A 207 8.35 -15.53 4.20
N ILE A 208 7.95 -15.72 5.47
CA ILE A 208 8.43 -14.91 6.60
C ILE A 208 9.94 -15.00 6.81
N GLU A 209 10.57 -16.15 6.53
CA GLU A 209 12.03 -16.32 6.69
C GLU A 209 12.84 -15.45 5.71
N GLU A 210 12.38 -15.32 4.46
CA GLU A 210 13.05 -14.51 3.44
C GLU A 210 12.68 -13.01 3.51
N MET A 211 11.47 -12.67 3.97
CA MET A 211 10.93 -11.31 3.95
C MET A 211 11.76 -10.30 4.78
N ASN A 212 12.09 -9.14 4.21
CA ASN A 212 12.96 -8.16 4.88
C ASN A 212 12.17 -7.14 5.73
N LEU A 213 11.96 -7.46 7.00
CA LEU A 213 11.23 -6.64 7.98
C LEU A 213 11.99 -5.36 8.42
N GLY A 214 13.24 -5.18 7.99
CA GLY A 214 14.17 -4.22 8.59
C GLY A 214 15.05 -4.87 9.65
N LYS A 215 16.24 -4.30 9.91
CA LYS A 215 17.30 -4.90 10.73
C LYS A 215 16.81 -5.48 12.06
N ASN A 216 16.18 -4.68 12.91
CA ASN A 216 15.83 -5.07 14.28
C ASN A 216 14.57 -5.94 14.37
N LEU A 217 13.68 -5.87 13.36
CA LEU A 217 12.55 -6.79 13.25
C LEU A 217 13.00 -8.15 12.67
N ASN A 218 14.01 -8.16 11.79
CA ASN A 218 14.66 -9.40 11.34
C ASN A 218 15.36 -10.12 12.51
N GLU A 219 15.94 -9.38 13.45
CA GLU A 219 16.54 -9.89 14.71
C GLU A 219 15.51 -10.50 15.70
N LEU A 220 14.20 -10.41 15.39
CA LEU A 220 13.10 -10.91 16.22
C LEU A 220 12.13 -11.87 15.49
N LYS A 221 12.48 -12.36 14.28
CA LYS A 221 11.65 -13.32 13.52
C LYS A 221 11.34 -14.60 14.31
N ASP A 222 12.28 -15.04 15.13
CA ASP A 222 12.15 -16.20 16.03
C ASP A 222 11.02 -16.05 17.06
N LYS A 223 10.55 -14.82 17.28
CA LYS A 223 9.47 -14.44 18.22
C LYS A 223 8.25 -13.85 17.51
N ALA A 224 8.27 -13.76 16.17
CA ALA A 224 7.13 -13.31 15.40
C ALA A 224 6.09 -14.44 15.34
N ARG A 225 4.88 -14.17 15.82
CA ARG A 225 3.72 -15.06 15.63
C ARG A 225 2.95 -14.60 14.39
N ILE A 226 2.45 -15.54 13.59
CA ILE A 226 1.44 -15.23 12.59
C ILE A 226 0.11 -14.99 13.30
N CYS A 227 -0.63 -13.99 12.81
CA CYS A 227 -1.86 -13.50 13.38
C CYS A 227 -2.92 -13.42 12.29
N GLU A 228 -4.11 -13.94 12.56
CA GLU A 228 -5.27 -13.86 11.66
C GLU A 228 -6.49 -13.31 12.39
N ASP A 229 -7.23 -12.41 11.74
CA ASP A 229 -8.56 -11.93 12.15
C ASP A 229 -8.70 -11.66 13.66
N GLY A 230 -9.26 -12.61 14.41
CA GLY A 230 -9.47 -12.55 15.85
C GLY A 230 -8.21 -12.50 16.74
N ASP A 231 -7.03 -12.84 16.21
CA ASP A 231 -5.73 -12.81 16.92
C ASP A 231 -5.19 -11.39 17.15
N PHE A 232 -5.69 -10.43 16.36
CA PHE A 232 -5.40 -9.00 16.51
C PHE A 232 -6.35 -8.30 17.51
N VAL A 233 -7.42 -8.98 17.94
CA VAL A 233 -8.51 -8.39 18.73
C VAL A 233 -8.24 -8.56 20.22
N LYS A 234 -7.42 -7.64 20.75
CA LYS A 234 -7.09 -7.50 22.18
C LYS A 234 -7.58 -6.16 22.74
N GLU A 235 -7.76 -6.09 24.05
CA GLU A 235 -8.08 -4.85 24.78
C GLU A 235 -7.01 -3.76 24.59
N GLU A 236 -5.73 -4.13 24.64
CA GLU A 236 -4.57 -3.25 24.40
C GLU A 236 -4.45 -2.69 22.96
N HIS A 237 -5.31 -3.15 22.05
CA HIS A 237 -5.42 -2.70 20.66
C HIS A 237 -6.81 -2.15 20.31
N ALA A 238 -7.77 -2.18 21.24
CA ALA A 238 -9.18 -1.91 20.94
C ALA A 238 -9.41 -0.47 20.45
N SER A 239 -8.73 0.52 21.02
CA SER A 239 -8.79 1.92 20.54
C SER A 239 -8.14 2.12 19.18
N PHE A 240 -7.10 1.35 18.83
CA PHE A 240 -6.51 1.37 17.49
C PHE A 240 -7.51 0.84 16.45
N TRP A 241 -8.07 -0.35 16.66
CA TRP A 241 -9.06 -0.92 15.75
C TRP A 241 -10.33 -0.05 15.66
N THR A 242 -10.75 0.55 16.78
CA THR A 242 -11.87 1.50 16.79
C THR A 242 -11.58 2.76 15.97
N ALA A 243 -10.34 3.27 15.98
CA ALA A 243 -9.95 4.36 15.09
C ALA A 243 -9.99 3.90 13.62
N HIS A 244 -9.27 2.82 13.32
CA HIS A 244 -9.04 2.25 11.99
C HIS A 244 -10.34 1.91 11.25
N LEU A 245 -11.24 1.16 11.88
CA LEU A 245 -12.47 0.64 11.27
C LEU A 245 -13.60 1.66 11.17
N SER A 246 -13.49 2.82 11.83
CA SER A 246 -14.59 3.79 11.92
C SER A 246 -14.76 4.68 10.68
N GLY A 247 -13.71 4.84 9.86
CA GLY A 247 -13.65 5.87 8.82
C GLY A 247 -13.69 7.32 9.33
N LYS A 248 -13.63 7.56 10.65
CA LYS A 248 -13.61 8.92 11.23
C LYS A 248 -12.26 9.60 11.06
N ASN A 249 -12.29 10.88 10.74
CA ASN A 249 -11.11 11.73 10.81
C ASN A 249 -10.71 12.02 12.27
N PRO A 250 -9.45 12.37 12.56
CA PRO A 250 -8.98 12.62 13.94
C PRO A 250 -9.81 13.67 14.70
N TRP A 251 -10.31 14.69 14.01
CA TRP A 251 -11.15 15.72 14.62
C TRP A 251 -12.59 15.26 14.91
N GLU A 252 -13.03 14.06 14.50
CA GLU A 252 -14.43 13.60 14.61
C GLU A 252 -14.70 12.69 15.82
N TRP A 253 -13.73 12.56 16.72
CA TRP A 253 -13.84 11.88 18.01
C TRP A 253 -14.44 12.78 19.09
#